data_AF-A0A7C2EPQ7-F1
#
_entry.id   AF-A0A7C2EPQ7-F1
#
_cell.length_a   1.000
_cell.length_b   1.000
_cell.length_c   1.000
_cell.angle_alpha   90.00
_cell.angle_beta   90.00
_cell.angle_gamma   90.00
#
_symmetry.space_group_name_H-M   'P 1'
#
loop_
_entity.id
_entity.type
_entity.pdbx_description
1 polymer ?
#
loop_
_entity_poly.entity_id
_entity_poly.type
_entity_poly.pdbx_seq_one_letter_code
_entity_poly.pdbx_strand_id
1 'polypeptide(L)'
;MADPVMVEEFPDAAQRRAVCQRQGRVRTEAHLNLVCDPGSITIEAMEDGPVGDKPKLPRFSMVAYTGGPMRIAGWRYPVIVDLAGLAIPSQSRPIRFGHDMQSGVGHTDAIRIEDGRLVATGVVSRDTQAAREVVVSARNGFPWQASIAAAVEEFEFVRENQKVLVNGRQFAGPVNVVRKATLGEISFVDLGADGATSASLAAASKQENQPMDSLSDTNPQVQPDEPADTRALTDENASGPTAQAPSPKPPAADLPAQAGAQAAEAARVLAVRMICGGKHPQIEAQAIQEHWDVNRTALAVLRAERPKAPAVQVRSPELVTGRLLEAACMLTAKAQGVEDLFDEPTLDAATRRFRGGIGLQELLLEAAWANGYTGRNFRESRAVLRFAFRPELEAGFSTIDIGGILSNVANKFLLDGFFSVERTWRNICAVRNVSDFKTVTSYRLIGTDQYEQVAPGGELKHGTLGNETYTNKADTYGMVLSIDR
;
A
#
# COMPACT_ATOMS: atom_id res chain seq x y z
N MET A 1 -34.36 15.20 34.91
CA MET A 1 -35.23 14.67 35.98
C MET A 1 -36.69 15.05 35.69
N ALA A 2 -37.17 14.72 34.49
CA ALA A 2 -38.54 15.02 34.02
C ALA A 2 -39.07 13.85 33.16
N ASP A 3 -38.54 12.66 33.43
CA ASP A 3 -39.10 11.40 32.94
C ASP A 3 -40.35 11.14 33.78
N PRO A 4 -41.54 10.92 33.18
CA PRO A 4 -42.78 10.82 33.91
C PRO A 4 -42.82 9.61 34.85
N VAL A 5 -42.27 8.46 34.42
CA VAL A 5 -42.25 7.22 35.22
C VAL A 5 -41.38 7.42 36.46
N MET A 6 -40.21 8.04 36.30
CA MET A 6 -39.32 8.37 37.43
C MET A 6 -39.88 9.42 38.39
N VAL A 7 -40.88 10.22 37.97
CA VAL A 7 -41.58 11.20 38.84
C VAL A 7 -42.76 10.53 39.56
N GLU A 8 -43.42 9.57 38.92
CA GLU A 8 -44.51 8.77 39.49
C GLU A 8 -44.01 7.77 40.55
N GLU A 9 -42.97 6.98 40.24
CA GLU A 9 -42.38 6.02 41.19
C GLU A 9 -41.61 6.68 42.34
N PHE A 10 -40.99 7.84 42.09
CA PHE A 10 -40.17 8.56 43.07
C PHE A 10 -40.55 10.04 43.12
N PRO A 11 -41.60 10.43 43.88
CA PRO A 11 -42.08 11.82 43.92
C PRO A 11 -41.08 12.83 44.47
N ASP A 12 -40.17 12.43 45.37
CA ASP A 12 -39.12 13.31 45.91
C ASP A 12 -37.92 13.47 44.95
N ALA A 13 -37.42 14.71 44.87
CA ALA A 13 -36.28 15.08 44.06
C ALA A 13 -34.94 14.55 44.59
N ALA A 14 -34.75 14.43 45.91
CA ALA A 14 -33.52 13.84 46.46
C ALA A 14 -33.50 12.32 46.26
N GLN A 15 -34.65 11.65 46.40
CA GLN A 15 -34.85 10.23 46.14
C GLN A 15 -34.56 9.89 44.66
N ARG A 16 -35.12 10.63 43.69
CA ARG A 16 -34.74 10.52 42.26
C ARG A 16 -33.24 10.67 42.04
N ARG A 17 -32.63 11.68 42.68
CA ARG A 17 -31.19 11.96 42.57
C ARG A 17 -30.35 10.81 43.14
N ALA A 18 -30.78 10.20 44.24
CA ALA A 18 -30.14 9.05 44.86
C ALA A 18 -30.27 7.76 44.01
N VAL A 19 -31.39 7.55 43.32
CA VAL A 19 -31.55 6.44 42.36
C VAL A 19 -30.59 6.61 41.18
N CYS A 20 -30.56 7.78 40.53
CA CYS A 20 -29.63 8.05 39.44
C CYS A 20 -28.15 7.96 39.88
N GLN A 21 -27.82 8.40 41.10
CA GLN A 21 -26.46 8.25 41.66
C GLN A 21 -26.08 6.79 41.99
N ARG A 22 -27.07 5.92 42.22
CA ARG A 22 -26.86 4.48 42.44
C ARG A 22 -26.68 3.75 41.11
N GLN A 23 -27.45 4.11 40.09
CA GLN A 23 -27.29 3.63 38.71
C GLN A 23 -25.96 4.10 38.09
N GLY A 24 -25.55 5.35 38.33
CA GLY A 24 -24.29 5.92 37.86
C GLY A 24 -23.03 5.44 38.58
N ARG A 25 -23.14 4.45 39.50
CA ARG A 25 -22.01 3.86 40.24
C ARG A 25 -21.76 2.40 39.86
N VAL A 26 -21.60 2.15 38.57
CA VAL A 26 -21.00 0.90 38.08
C VAL A 26 -19.55 0.83 38.55
N ARG A 27 -19.16 -0.26 39.21
CA ARG A 27 -17.76 -0.53 39.55
C ARG A 27 -17.00 -0.94 38.28
N THR A 28 -15.89 -0.27 38.00
CA THR A 28 -15.02 -0.59 36.87
C THR A 28 -14.06 -1.74 37.22
N GLU A 29 -14.52 -2.97 37.02
CA GLU A 29 -13.65 -4.11 36.71
C GLU A 29 -13.83 -4.43 35.20
N ALA A 30 -12.76 -4.91 34.55
CA ALA A 30 -12.58 -4.64 33.13
C ALA A 30 -13.23 -5.67 32.18
N HIS A 31 -14.12 -5.19 31.31
CA HIS A 31 -14.42 -5.82 30.01
C HIS A 31 -14.52 -4.75 28.92
N LEU A 32 -13.62 -4.81 27.93
CA LEU A 32 -13.63 -3.94 26.76
C LEU A 32 -14.58 -4.53 25.69
N ASN A 33 -15.89 -4.34 25.86
CA ASN A 33 -16.88 -4.76 24.88
C ASN A 33 -16.81 -3.89 23.62
N LEU A 34 -15.98 -4.30 22.66
CA LEU A 34 -15.96 -3.82 21.28
C LEU A 34 -17.21 -4.32 20.52
N VAL A 35 -18.38 -3.84 20.92
CA VAL A 35 -19.59 -3.94 20.10
C VAL A 35 -19.48 -2.87 19.02
N CYS A 36 -19.02 -3.28 17.84
CA CYS A 36 -19.18 -2.47 16.63
C CYS A 36 -20.64 -2.66 16.19
N ASP A 37 -21.47 -1.63 16.33
CA ASP A 37 -22.82 -1.65 15.74
C ASP A 37 -22.68 -1.91 14.23
N PRO A 38 -23.41 -2.87 13.64
CA PRO A 38 -23.26 -3.23 12.24
C PRO A 38 -23.75 -2.08 11.35
N GLY A 39 -22.82 -1.22 10.95
CA GLY A 39 -23.03 -0.18 9.95
C GLY A 39 -23.66 -0.79 8.70
N SER A 40 -24.79 -0.24 8.26
CA SER A 40 -25.65 -0.82 7.24
C SER A 40 -24.88 -1.13 5.94
N ILE A 41 -24.70 -2.43 5.66
CA ILE A 41 -24.13 -2.90 4.39
C ILE A 41 -25.21 -2.77 3.31
N THR A 42 -25.35 -1.57 2.75
CA THR A 42 -26.21 -1.33 1.60
C THR A 42 -25.57 -1.93 0.35
N ILE A 43 -25.90 -3.19 0.05
CA ILE A 43 -25.49 -3.84 -1.21
C ILE A 43 -26.40 -3.32 -2.33
N GLU A 44 -26.06 -2.17 -2.89
CA GLU A 44 -26.58 -1.76 -4.19
C GLU A 44 -25.95 -2.65 -5.28
N ALA A 45 -26.76 -3.59 -5.79
CA ALA A 45 -26.45 -4.36 -6.98
C ALA A 45 -27.03 -3.68 -8.24
N MET A 46 -26.64 -4.17 -9.41
CA MET A 46 -26.87 -3.59 -10.75
C MET A 46 -25.90 -2.42 -11.06
N GLU A 47 -25.55 -2.13 -12.31
CA GLU A 47 -26.13 -2.58 -13.59
C GLU A 47 -25.03 -3.04 -14.57
N ASP A 48 -25.33 -3.98 -15.48
CA ASP A 48 -24.37 -4.47 -16.46
C ASP A 48 -24.37 -3.61 -17.74
N GLY A 49 -23.47 -2.64 -17.77
CA GLY A 49 -23.13 -1.88 -18.97
C GLY A 49 -22.43 -2.74 -20.04
N PRO A 50 -22.46 -2.31 -21.32
CA PRO A 50 -22.11 -3.15 -22.46
C PRO A 50 -20.64 -3.60 -22.49
N VAL A 51 -20.43 -4.81 -23.01
CA VAL A 51 -19.13 -5.49 -23.08
C VAL A 51 -18.13 -4.71 -23.95
N GLY A 52 -16.96 -4.43 -23.37
CA GLY A 52 -15.75 -4.03 -24.07
C GLY A 52 -14.54 -4.40 -23.23
N ASP A 53 -13.50 -4.95 -23.86
CA ASP A 53 -12.41 -5.71 -23.21
C ASP A 53 -11.42 -4.88 -22.38
N LYS A 54 -11.90 -4.24 -21.31
CA LYS A 54 -11.09 -3.63 -20.25
C LYS A 54 -11.48 -4.24 -18.90
N PRO A 55 -10.52 -4.74 -18.10
CA PRO A 55 -10.84 -5.30 -16.79
C PRO A 55 -11.50 -4.25 -15.89
N LYS A 56 -12.66 -4.60 -15.32
CA LYS A 56 -13.49 -3.73 -14.47
C LYS A 56 -12.68 -3.36 -13.21
N LEU A 57 -12.33 -2.07 -13.07
CA LEU A 57 -11.51 -1.58 -11.96
C LEU A 57 -12.22 -1.82 -10.60
N PRO A 58 -11.48 -2.11 -9.51
CA PRO A 58 -12.06 -2.21 -8.17
C PRO A 58 -12.78 -0.91 -7.79
N ARG A 59 -14.02 -1.03 -7.30
CA ARG A 59 -14.82 0.11 -6.84
C ARG A 59 -14.74 0.26 -5.33
N PHE A 60 -14.86 1.50 -4.85
CA PHE A 60 -14.96 1.80 -3.42
C PHE A 60 -16.21 2.63 -3.12
N SER A 61 -16.63 2.57 -1.85
CA SER A 61 -17.59 3.49 -1.24
C SER A 61 -17.07 3.96 0.12
N MET A 62 -17.34 5.20 0.49
CA MET A 62 -16.81 5.85 1.70
C MET A 62 -17.87 6.69 2.41
N VAL A 63 -17.91 6.61 3.73
CA VAL A 63 -18.39 7.71 4.59
C VAL A 63 -17.16 8.56 4.91
N ALA A 64 -16.91 9.57 4.07
CA ALA A 64 -15.69 10.37 4.08
C ALA A 64 -15.62 11.34 5.28
N TYR A 65 -16.76 11.77 5.80
CA TYR A 65 -16.87 12.61 7.00
C TYR A 65 -18.30 12.58 7.57
N THR A 66 -18.49 12.47 8.89
CA THR A 66 -19.81 12.32 9.53
C THR A 66 -20.45 13.64 10.00
N GLY A 67 -19.86 14.78 9.64
CA GLY A 67 -20.30 16.09 10.12
C GLY A 67 -19.96 16.37 11.60
N GLY A 68 -19.17 15.51 12.24
CA GLY A 68 -18.79 15.59 13.66
C GLY A 68 -17.54 16.44 13.97
N PRO A 69 -17.25 16.71 15.27
CA PRO A 69 -16.07 17.44 15.69
C PRO A 69 -14.81 16.55 15.67
N MET A 70 -13.83 16.94 14.85
CA MET A 70 -12.55 16.25 14.66
C MET A 70 -11.43 16.86 15.53
N ARG A 71 -10.41 16.06 15.85
CA ARG A 71 -9.13 16.56 16.39
C ARG A 71 -8.08 16.56 15.29
N ILE A 72 -7.70 17.75 14.84
CA ILE A 72 -6.77 17.96 13.71
C ILE A 72 -5.47 18.59 14.24
N ALA A 73 -4.32 18.13 13.74
CA ALA A 73 -3.02 18.71 14.07
C ALA A 73 -2.98 20.22 13.75
N GLY A 74 -2.28 21.00 14.58
CA GLY A 74 -2.25 22.47 14.50
C GLY A 74 -3.46 23.18 15.11
N TRP A 75 -4.61 22.52 15.31
CA TRP A 75 -5.81 23.12 15.90
C TRP A 75 -5.93 22.83 17.40
N ARG A 76 -5.88 23.87 18.24
CA ARG A 76 -5.98 23.76 19.72
C ARG A 76 -7.32 23.17 20.20
N TYR A 77 -8.40 23.52 19.51
CA TYR A 77 -9.77 23.10 19.81
C TYR A 77 -10.30 22.25 18.65
N PRO A 78 -11.32 21.39 18.86
CA PRO A 78 -11.88 20.56 17.79
C PRO A 78 -12.34 21.39 16.60
N VAL A 79 -12.40 20.75 15.43
CA VAL A 79 -12.82 21.37 14.17
C VAL A 79 -14.05 20.63 13.63
N ILE A 80 -15.11 21.36 13.33
CA ILE A 80 -16.27 20.87 12.57
C ILE A 80 -16.21 21.54 11.19
N VAL A 81 -16.39 20.80 10.11
CA VAL A 81 -16.60 21.37 8.77
C VAL A 81 -18.09 21.48 8.52
N ASP A 82 -18.58 22.67 8.21
CA ASP A 82 -19.97 22.90 7.85
C ASP A 82 -20.21 22.41 6.42
N LEU A 83 -20.95 21.31 6.27
CA LEU A 83 -21.20 20.69 4.98
C LEU A 83 -22.03 21.59 4.05
N ALA A 84 -22.82 22.53 4.60
CA ALA A 84 -23.51 23.54 3.81
C ALA A 84 -22.56 24.58 3.18
N GLY A 85 -21.33 24.68 3.69
CA GLY A 85 -20.27 25.56 3.20
C GLY A 85 -19.10 24.83 2.53
N LEU A 86 -19.20 23.52 2.30
CA LEU A 86 -18.16 22.71 1.67
C LEU A 86 -18.32 22.71 0.14
N ALA A 87 -17.51 23.50 -0.55
CA ALA A 87 -17.46 23.52 -2.01
C ALA A 87 -16.80 22.24 -2.55
N ILE A 88 -17.50 21.51 -3.43
CA ILE A 88 -16.99 20.34 -4.15
C ILE A 88 -16.72 20.77 -5.60
N PRO A 89 -15.48 21.17 -5.96
CA PRO A 89 -15.18 21.80 -7.26
C PRO A 89 -15.18 20.82 -8.45
N SER A 90 -15.26 19.51 -8.17
CA SER A 90 -15.39 18.45 -9.17
C SER A 90 -15.88 17.18 -8.47
N GLN A 91 -16.78 16.43 -9.10
CA GLN A 91 -17.20 15.10 -8.66
C GLN A 91 -16.06 14.06 -8.80
N SER A 92 -15.09 14.33 -9.69
CA SER A 92 -13.81 13.63 -9.73
C SER A 92 -12.76 14.38 -8.89
N ARG A 93 -12.48 13.84 -7.70
CA ARG A 93 -11.36 14.23 -6.84
C ARG A 93 -10.36 13.07 -6.74
N PRO A 94 -9.06 13.33 -6.52
CA PRO A 94 -8.09 12.28 -6.26
C PRO A 94 -8.45 11.50 -5.00
N ILE A 95 -8.15 10.19 -5.00
CA ILE A 95 -8.04 9.38 -3.78
C ILE A 95 -6.57 9.07 -3.50
N ARG A 96 -6.18 9.17 -2.24
CA ARG A 96 -4.84 8.83 -1.73
C ARG A 96 -4.93 7.83 -0.58
N PHE A 97 -3.77 7.39 -0.13
CA PHE A 97 -3.55 6.75 1.16
C PHE A 97 -2.81 7.75 2.08
N GLY A 98 -3.26 7.89 3.33
CA GLY A 98 -2.56 8.70 4.35
C GLY A 98 -2.43 10.20 4.05
N HIS A 99 -3.29 10.77 3.18
CA HIS A 99 -3.18 12.13 2.61
C HIS A 99 -1.91 12.42 1.78
N ASP A 100 -1.02 11.45 1.60
CA ASP A 100 0.23 11.65 0.88
C ASP A 100 0.02 11.87 -0.63
N MET A 101 0.67 12.91 -1.15
CA MET A 101 0.62 13.29 -2.56
C MET A 101 1.26 12.25 -3.49
N GLN A 102 2.21 11.44 -3.00
CA GLN A 102 2.85 10.39 -3.79
C GLN A 102 1.99 9.11 -3.82
N SER A 103 1.46 8.71 -2.66
CA SER A 103 0.61 7.52 -2.42
C SER A 103 -0.83 7.65 -2.94
N GLY A 104 -1.00 8.07 -4.19
CA GLY A 104 -2.31 8.13 -4.84
C GLY A 104 -2.86 6.76 -5.23
N VAL A 105 -4.14 6.52 -4.93
CA VAL A 105 -4.86 5.25 -5.09
C VAL A 105 -5.81 5.26 -6.29
N GLY A 106 -6.52 6.36 -6.52
CA GLY A 106 -7.59 6.40 -7.52
C GLY A 106 -8.27 7.75 -7.65
N HIS A 107 -9.56 7.75 -8.00
CA HIS A 107 -10.41 8.94 -8.01
C HIS A 107 -11.87 8.61 -7.69
N THR A 108 -12.61 9.61 -7.21
CA THR A 108 -14.07 9.53 -7.05
C THR A 108 -14.78 9.63 -8.40
N ASP A 109 -15.97 9.03 -8.51
CA ASP A 109 -16.93 9.29 -9.59
C ASP A 109 -18.18 10.03 -9.10
N ALA A 110 -18.57 9.89 -7.83
CA ALA A 110 -19.55 10.73 -7.17
C ALA A 110 -19.12 11.13 -5.75
N ILE A 111 -19.51 12.33 -5.33
CA ILE A 111 -19.38 12.87 -3.97
C ILE A 111 -20.67 13.59 -3.62
N ARG A 112 -21.32 13.17 -2.53
CA ARG A 112 -22.67 13.60 -2.13
C ARG A 112 -22.71 13.98 -0.65
N ILE A 113 -23.70 14.77 -0.27
CA ILE A 113 -24.02 15.06 1.13
C ILE A 113 -25.35 14.39 1.44
N GLU A 114 -25.34 13.40 2.33
CA GLU A 114 -26.46 12.51 2.63
C GLU A 114 -26.55 12.34 4.15
N ASP A 115 -27.73 12.54 4.74
CA ASP A 115 -28.01 12.48 6.19
C ASP A 115 -26.99 13.24 7.09
N GLY A 116 -26.50 14.38 6.61
CA GLY A 116 -25.52 15.22 7.32
C GLY A 116 -24.09 14.67 7.30
N ARG A 117 -23.79 13.74 6.39
CA ARG A 117 -22.48 13.14 6.15
C ARG A 117 -22.00 13.46 4.74
N LEU A 118 -20.69 13.51 4.52
CA LEU A 118 -20.10 13.47 3.19
C LEU A 118 -19.85 12.00 2.81
N VAL A 119 -20.43 11.56 1.70
CA VAL A 119 -20.22 10.22 1.15
C VAL A 119 -19.59 10.30 -0.24
N ALA A 120 -18.81 9.29 -0.62
CA ALA A 120 -18.15 9.24 -1.91
C ALA A 120 -18.05 7.82 -2.47
N THR A 121 -18.13 7.70 -3.80
CA THR A 121 -17.86 6.47 -4.55
C THR A 121 -16.77 6.70 -5.59
N GLY A 122 -16.15 5.63 -6.08
CA GLY A 122 -15.19 5.74 -7.17
C GLY A 122 -14.47 4.45 -7.49
N VAL A 123 -13.31 4.59 -8.14
CA VAL A 123 -12.47 3.49 -8.63
C VAL A 123 -11.02 3.60 -8.18
N VAL A 124 -10.43 2.46 -7.85
CA VAL A 124 -8.97 2.30 -7.71
C VAL A 124 -8.36 2.31 -9.11
N SER A 125 -7.97 3.50 -9.56
CA SER A 125 -7.58 3.78 -10.96
C SER A 125 -6.09 4.08 -11.14
N ARG A 126 -5.27 3.84 -10.11
CA ARG A 126 -3.80 3.95 -10.18
C ARG A 126 -3.19 2.59 -9.84
N ASP A 127 -2.06 2.27 -10.46
CA ASP A 127 -1.32 1.02 -10.25
C ASP A 127 -0.10 1.23 -9.32
N THR A 128 -0.28 2.04 -8.27
CA THR A 128 0.75 2.33 -7.26
C THR A 128 0.84 1.21 -6.22
N GLN A 129 1.94 1.17 -5.44
CA GLN A 129 2.04 0.26 -4.29
C GLN A 129 0.88 0.48 -3.30
N ALA A 130 0.61 1.74 -2.93
CA ALA A 130 -0.52 2.10 -2.06
C ALA A 130 -1.88 1.65 -2.61
N ALA A 131 -2.10 1.69 -3.93
CA ALA A 131 -3.33 1.18 -4.54
C ALA A 131 -3.46 -0.35 -4.42
N ARG A 132 -2.37 -1.09 -4.64
CA ARG A 132 -2.33 -2.55 -4.43
C ARG A 132 -2.56 -2.90 -2.97
N GLU A 133 -1.92 -2.17 -2.05
CA GLU A 133 -2.01 -2.37 -0.61
C GLU A 133 -3.43 -2.13 -0.08
N VAL A 134 -4.06 -1.00 -0.42
CA VAL A 134 -5.47 -0.74 -0.08
C VAL A 134 -6.39 -1.87 -0.56
N VAL A 135 -6.19 -2.36 -1.79
CA VAL A 135 -7.00 -3.46 -2.36
C VAL A 135 -6.74 -4.80 -1.67
N VAL A 136 -5.50 -5.14 -1.35
CA VAL A 136 -5.15 -6.41 -0.68
C VAL A 136 -5.62 -6.38 0.78
N SER A 137 -5.34 -5.32 1.53
CA SER A 137 -5.79 -5.17 2.91
C SER A 137 -7.31 -5.16 3.02
N ALA A 138 -8.03 -4.49 2.10
CA ALA A 138 -9.50 -4.54 2.07
C ALA A 138 -10.04 -5.96 1.81
N ARG A 139 -9.42 -6.74 0.92
CA ARG A 139 -9.77 -8.15 0.68
C ARG A 139 -9.51 -9.03 1.91
N ASN A 140 -8.48 -8.69 2.69
CA ASN A 140 -8.14 -9.36 3.95
C ASN A 140 -9.02 -8.90 5.13
N GLY A 141 -10.03 -8.06 4.89
CA GLY A 141 -10.96 -7.58 5.92
C GLY A 141 -10.46 -6.41 6.77
N PHE A 142 -9.41 -5.69 6.34
CA PHE A 142 -8.91 -4.51 7.06
C PHE A 142 -9.98 -3.40 7.11
N PRO A 143 -10.33 -2.88 8.29
CA PRO A 143 -11.42 -1.92 8.47
C PRO A 143 -10.98 -0.49 8.13
N TRP A 144 -10.73 -0.22 6.86
CA TRP A 144 -10.30 1.10 6.38
C TRP A 144 -11.25 2.22 6.83
N GLN A 145 -10.68 3.31 7.32
CA GLN A 145 -11.37 4.57 7.55
C GLN A 145 -11.12 5.55 6.39
N ALA A 146 -11.84 6.67 6.41
CA ALA A 146 -11.74 7.71 5.39
C ALA A 146 -11.46 9.07 6.04
N SER A 147 -10.83 9.98 5.31
CA SER A 147 -10.57 11.33 5.80
C SER A 147 -10.55 12.34 4.67
N ILE A 148 -11.01 13.57 4.93
CA ILE A 148 -11.05 14.66 3.96
C ILE A 148 -9.87 15.61 4.13
N ALA A 149 -9.24 16.00 3.02
CA ALA A 149 -8.37 17.17 2.97
C ALA A 149 -9.12 18.31 2.28
N ALA A 150 -9.36 19.42 2.98
CA ALA A 150 -10.04 20.59 2.46
C ALA A 150 -9.27 21.88 2.81
N ALA A 151 -9.29 22.85 1.88
CA ALA A 151 -8.71 24.17 2.11
C ALA A 151 -9.72 25.02 2.90
N VAL A 152 -9.36 25.48 4.10
CA VAL A 152 -10.19 26.36 4.93
C VAL A 152 -10.15 27.78 4.39
N GLU A 153 -11.30 28.35 4.10
CA GLU A 153 -11.47 29.73 3.60
C GLU A 153 -12.02 30.66 4.68
N GLU A 154 -13.00 30.17 5.46
CA GLU A 154 -13.63 30.93 6.55
C GLU A 154 -13.95 30.00 7.72
N PHE A 155 -13.64 30.43 8.95
CA PHE A 155 -14.01 29.69 10.16
C PHE A 155 -14.43 30.62 11.30
N GLU A 156 -15.33 30.10 12.14
CA GLU A 156 -15.88 30.72 13.34
C GLU A 156 -15.32 30.02 14.57
N PHE A 157 -14.73 30.75 15.52
CA PHE A 157 -14.38 30.20 16.83
C PHE A 157 -15.50 30.43 17.85
N VAL A 158 -16.22 29.36 18.15
CA VAL A 158 -17.30 29.33 19.15
C VAL A 158 -16.64 29.15 20.52
N ARG A 159 -16.77 30.16 21.39
CA ARG A 159 -16.10 30.18 22.70
C ARG A 159 -16.76 29.23 23.70
N GLU A 160 -16.07 28.97 24.80
CA GLU A 160 -16.64 28.30 25.98
C GLU A 160 -17.95 28.97 26.44
N ASN A 161 -18.91 28.17 26.88
CA ASN A 161 -20.31 28.56 27.20
C ASN A 161 -21.14 29.09 26.01
N GLN A 162 -20.59 29.22 24.81
CA GLN A 162 -21.37 29.47 23.59
C GLN A 162 -21.85 28.16 22.95
N LYS A 163 -22.90 28.26 22.14
CA LYS A 163 -23.50 27.13 21.40
C LYS A 163 -23.63 27.49 19.91
N VAL A 164 -23.51 26.47 19.07
CA VAL A 164 -23.60 26.60 17.61
C VAL A 164 -24.47 25.48 17.02
N LEU A 165 -25.16 25.77 15.92
CA LEU A 165 -25.81 24.79 15.07
C LEU A 165 -25.01 24.64 13.77
N VAL A 166 -24.65 23.40 13.42
CA VAL A 166 -23.92 23.04 12.20
C VAL A 166 -24.19 21.56 11.88
N ASN A 167 -24.29 21.20 10.59
CA ASN A 167 -24.63 19.84 10.15
C ASN A 167 -25.90 19.26 10.84
N GLY A 168 -26.91 20.10 11.06
CA GLY A 168 -28.15 19.74 11.76
C GLY A 168 -28.01 19.48 13.27
N ARG A 169 -26.81 19.59 13.84
CA ARG A 169 -26.48 19.20 15.22
C ARG A 169 -26.07 20.42 16.05
N GLN A 170 -26.44 20.45 17.32
CA GLN A 170 -26.03 21.49 18.26
C GLN A 170 -24.75 21.08 18.99
N PHE A 171 -23.74 21.95 18.98
CA PHE A 171 -22.49 21.78 19.69
C PHE A 171 -22.26 22.94 20.67
N ALA A 172 -21.46 22.69 21.72
CA ALA A 172 -20.99 23.71 22.65
C ALA A 172 -19.50 23.98 22.42
N GLY A 173 -19.07 25.23 22.60
CA GLY A 173 -17.66 25.59 22.54
C GLY A 173 -16.88 25.19 23.80
N PRO A 174 -15.53 25.20 23.75
CA PRO A 174 -14.71 25.77 22.69
C PRO A 174 -14.54 24.85 21.46
N VAL A 175 -14.95 25.32 20.28
CA VAL A 175 -14.88 24.58 19.00
C VAL A 175 -14.70 25.54 17.82
N ASN A 176 -13.97 25.12 16.80
CA ASN A 176 -13.88 25.84 15.52
C ASN A 176 -14.91 25.25 14.54
N VAL A 177 -15.71 26.10 13.90
CA VAL A 177 -16.60 25.69 12.82
C VAL A 177 -16.09 26.31 11.52
N VAL A 178 -15.58 25.49 10.62
CA VAL A 178 -15.19 25.91 9.27
C VAL A 178 -16.47 26.14 8.47
N ARG A 179 -16.79 27.41 8.21
CA ARG A 179 -18.01 27.88 7.54
C ARG A 179 -17.89 27.92 6.02
N LYS A 180 -16.66 28.00 5.50
CA LYS A 180 -16.36 27.83 4.06
C LYS A 180 -15.06 27.04 3.88
N ALA A 181 -15.10 26.05 3.02
CA ALA A 181 -13.91 25.32 2.58
C ALA A 181 -14.11 24.70 1.20
N THR A 182 -13.00 24.52 0.46
CA THR A 182 -12.99 23.79 -0.81
C THR A 182 -12.38 22.40 -0.63
N LEU A 183 -13.10 21.35 -1.06
CA LEU A 183 -12.65 19.96 -0.96
C LEU A 183 -11.46 19.68 -1.89
N GLY A 184 -10.32 19.33 -1.30
CA GLY A 184 -9.08 18.96 -1.97
C GLY A 184 -9.08 17.51 -2.43
N GLU A 185 -9.14 16.57 -1.48
CA GLU A 185 -9.16 15.12 -1.75
C GLU A 185 -9.80 14.34 -0.59
N ILE A 186 -10.01 13.05 -0.82
CA ILE A 186 -10.45 12.08 0.18
C ILE A 186 -9.43 10.95 0.22
N SER A 187 -9.01 10.52 1.41
CA SER A 187 -7.99 9.49 1.59
C SER A 187 -8.51 8.26 2.31
N PHE A 188 -8.03 7.08 1.90
CA PHE A 188 -7.98 5.89 2.76
C PHE A 188 -6.99 6.15 3.90
N VAL A 189 -7.36 5.81 5.13
CA VAL A 189 -6.53 5.96 6.34
C VAL A 189 -6.78 4.81 7.31
N ASP A 190 -5.78 4.42 8.10
CA ASP A 190 -5.94 3.42 9.17
C ASP A 190 -6.84 3.96 10.30
N LEU A 191 -6.77 5.27 10.55
CA LEU A 191 -7.54 5.99 11.56
C LEU A 191 -7.84 7.41 11.05
N GLY A 192 -9.13 7.75 10.95
CA GLY A 192 -9.58 9.08 10.57
C GLY A 192 -9.54 10.09 11.71
N ALA A 193 -9.40 11.38 11.38
CA ALA A 193 -9.60 12.46 12.35
C ALA A 193 -11.07 12.56 12.83
N ASP A 194 -11.98 11.98 12.04
CA ASP A 194 -13.33 11.56 12.43
C ASP A 194 -13.36 10.02 12.51
N GLY A 195 -13.35 9.48 13.73
CA GLY A 195 -13.29 8.04 13.98
C GLY A 195 -14.57 7.27 13.67
N ALA A 196 -15.64 7.93 13.21
CA ALA A 196 -16.89 7.30 12.76
C ALA A 196 -17.00 7.21 11.22
N THR A 197 -15.90 7.48 10.51
CA THR A 197 -15.78 7.29 9.05
C THR A 197 -15.54 5.82 8.69
N SER A 198 -15.75 5.49 7.41
CA SER A 198 -15.48 4.16 6.87
C SER A 198 -15.17 4.21 5.38
N ALA A 199 -14.40 3.24 4.90
CA ALA A 199 -14.16 2.98 3.49
C ALA A 199 -14.26 1.47 3.22
N SER A 200 -15.00 1.08 2.19
CA SER A 200 -15.14 -0.30 1.75
C SER A 200 -14.77 -0.45 0.28
N LEU A 201 -14.31 -1.65 -0.10
CA LEU A 201 -13.95 -1.99 -1.47
C LEU A 201 -14.85 -3.14 -1.96
N ALA A 202 -15.55 -2.93 -3.06
CA ALA A 202 -16.27 -3.99 -3.74
C ALA A 202 -15.27 -4.95 -4.40
N ALA A 203 -15.19 -6.19 -3.92
CA ALA A 203 -14.41 -7.22 -4.55
C ALA A 203 -15.01 -7.57 -5.92
N ALA A 204 -14.26 -7.29 -6.99
CA ALA A 204 -14.59 -7.83 -8.31
C ALA A 204 -14.44 -9.37 -8.26
N SER A 205 -15.57 -10.07 -8.14
CA SER A 205 -15.64 -11.52 -8.11
C SER A 205 -15.23 -12.08 -9.47
N LYS A 206 -13.99 -12.58 -9.54
CA LYS A 206 -13.52 -13.37 -10.66
C LYS A 206 -14.30 -14.70 -10.62
N GLN A 207 -15.17 -14.95 -11.62
CA GLN A 207 -15.82 -16.25 -11.80
C GLN A 207 -14.77 -17.27 -12.28
N GLU A 208 -13.91 -17.70 -11.36
CA GLU A 208 -12.92 -18.76 -11.59
C GLU A 208 -13.61 -20.11 -11.43
N ASN A 209 -14.33 -20.53 -12.47
CA ASN A 209 -15.23 -21.67 -12.43
C ASN A 209 -14.47 -23.02 -12.52
N GLN A 210 -13.74 -23.37 -11.46
CA GLN A 210 -13.18 -24.71 -11.24
C GLN A 210 -13.42 -25.13 -9.77
N PRO A 211 -14.07 -26.28 -9.50
CA PRO A 211 -14.23 -26.78 -8.14
C PRO A 211 -12.91 -27.37 -7.63
N MET A 212 -12.46 -26.92 -6.46
CA MET A 212 -11.60 -27.74 -5.61
C MET A 212 -12.48 -28.53 -4.65
N ASP A 213 -12.45 -29.86 -4.75
CA ASP A 213 -13.08 -30.74 -3.78
C ASP A 213 -12.37 -30.61 -2.43
N SER A 214 -13.06 -30.01 -1.44
CA SER A 214 -12.57 -29.89 -0.08
C SER A 214 -12.76 -31.21 0.68
N LEU A 215 -11.85 -32.16 0.44
CA LEU A 215 -11.73 -33.37 1.27
C LEU A 215 -11.56 -32.96 2.73
N SER A 216 -12.58 -33.23 3.53
CA SER A 216 -12.63 -32.91 4.95
C SER A 216 -12.36 -34.17 5.76
N ASP A 217 -11.34 -34.15 6.62
CA ASP A 217 -11.14 -35.22 7.59
C ASP A 217 -12.31 -35.28 8.59
N THR A 218 -12.84 -36.48 8.84
CA THR A 218 -12.77 -37.18 10.15
C THR A 218 -13.75 -38.37 10.20
N ASN A 219 -13.27 -39.54 10.67
CA ASN A 219 -14.02 -40.73 11.13
C ASN A 219 -15.00 -41.47 10.19
N PRO A 220 -14.79 -42.80 10.10
CA PRO A 220 -15.87 -43.78 10.10
C PRO A 220 -15.75 -44.77 11.29
N GLN A 221 -16.82 -44.97 12.06
CA GLN A 221 -16.94 -46.11 12.98
C GLN A 221 -18.24 -46.89 12.76
N VAL A 222 -18.07 -48.19 12.51
CA VAL A 222 -18.91 -49.31 12.99
C VAL A 222 -20.42 -49.31 12.62
N GLN A 223 -20.74 -49.99 11.50
CA GLN A 223 -21.56 -51.23 11.40
C GLN A 223 -23.00 -51.31 11.99
N PRO A 224 -23.85 -52.33 11.63
CA PRO A 224 -23.72 -53.38 10.61
C PRO A 224 -25.01 -53.69 9.76
N ASP A 225 -24.95 -54.78 8.98
CA ASP A 225 -26.02 -55.72 8.53
C ASP A 225 -27.18 -55.34 7.56
N GLU A 226 -27.06 -55.82 6.31
CA GLU A 226 -27.79 -56.97 5.68
C GLU A 226 -29.34 -57.15 5.82
N PRO A 227 -30.01 -57.93 4.92
CA PRO A 227 -29.78 -58.18 3.48
C PRO A 227 -31.10 -58.32 2.62
N ALA A 228 -30.99 -58.90 1.41
CA ALA A 228 -32.03 -59.62 0.63
C ALA A 228 -33.08 -58.78 -0.18
N ASP A 229 -33.70 -59.27 -1.28
CA ASP A 229 -33.54 -60.54 -2.03
C ASP A 229 -33.94 -60.48 -3.54
N THR A 230 -33.43 -61.47 -4.30
CA THR A 230 -33.72 -62.08 -5.62
C THR A 230 -34.77 -61.62 -6.67
N ARG A 231 -34.44 -62.04 -7.92
CA ARG A 231 -35.23 -62.23 -9.18
C ARG A 231 -35.30 -61.01 -10.12
N ALA A 232 -34.72 -60.96 -11.32
CA ALA A 232 -34.26 -61.93 -12.35
C ALA A 232 -35.35 -62.47 -13.32
N LEU A 233 -35.00 -62.55 -14.62
CA LEU A 233 -35.42 -63.48 -15.69
C LEU A 233 -34.78 -62.99 -17.04
N THR A 234 -33.80 -63.70 -17.61
CA THR A 234 -33.86 -64.54 -18.87
C THR A 234 -34.12 -63.79 -20.19
N ASP A 235 -33.44 -64.03 -21.33
CA ASP A 235 -32.23 -64.84 -21.71
C ASP A 235 -31.74 -64.33 -23.11
N GLU A 236 -30.98 -64.96 -24.04
CA GLU A 236 -30.49 -66.35 -24.25
C GLU A 236 -29.16 -66.43 -25.09
N ASN A 237 -28.82 -67.65 -25.49
CA ASN A 237 -27.78 -68.22 -26.39
C ASN A 237 -27.67 -67.68 -27.84
N ALA A 238 -26.68 -68.03 -28.70
CA ALA A 238 -25.33 -68.68 -28.63
C ALA A 238 -24.61 -68.43 -30.00
N SER A 239 -23.33 -68.71 -30.30
CA SER A 239 -22.46 -69.87 -30.03
C SER A 239 -20.95 -69.57 -30.24
N GLY A 240 -20.06 -70.44 -29.75
CA GLY A 240 -18.59 -70.40 -30.00
C GLY A 240 -18.15 -71.10 -31.30
N PRO A 241 -16.93 -71.68 -31.43
CA PRO A 241 -15.87 -71.94 -30.42
C PRO A 241 -14.56 -71.13 -30.70
N THR A 242 -13.43 -71.19 -29.99
CA THR A 242 -12.74 -72.16 -29.06
C THR A 242 -11.73 -71.32 -28.19
N ALA A 243 -10.90 -71.74 -27.22
CA ALA A 243 -10.46 -73.03 -26.68
C ALA A 243 -10.03 -72.93 -25.18
N GLN A 244 -8.88 -73.53 -24.80
CA GLN A 244 -8.28 -73.74 -23.46
C GLN A 244 -6.74 -73.82 -23.63
N ALA A 245 -5.82 -73.74 -22.66
CA ALA A 245 -5.72 -73.33 -21.22
C ALA A 245 -4.19 -73.39 -20.85
N PRO A 246 -3.67 -73.14 -19.61
CA PRO A 246 -4.29 -72.74 -18.34
C PRO A 246 -3.63 -71.49 -17.68
N SER A 247 -4.05 -71.14 -16.45
CA SER A 247 -3.51 -70.04 -15.63
C SER A 247 -2.40 -70.48 -14.66
N PRO A 248 -1.60 -69.53 -14.14
CA PRO A 248 -1.51 -69.35 -12.68
C PRO A 248 -1.59 -67.88 -12.21
N LYS A 249 -1.85 -67.68 -10.91
CA LYS A 249 -1.89 -66.41 -10.14
C LYS A 249 -1.67 -66.76 -8.65
N PRO A 250 -1.28 -65.86 -7.71
CA PRO A 250 -0.79 -64.48 -7.83
C PRO A 250 0.70 -64.36 -7.37
N PRO A 251 1.29 -63.16 -7.13
CA PRO A 251 0.93 -62.26 -6.02
C PRO A 251 0.31 -60.92 -6.46
N ALA A 252 -0.13 -60.11 -5.49
CA ALA A 252 -0.65 -58.76 -5.72
C ALA A 252 0.44 -57.69 -5.53
N ALA A 253 0.37 -56.62 -6.32
CA ALA A 253 1.15 -55.38 -6.15
C ALA A 253 0.39 -54.21 -6.81
N ASP A 254 0.63 -52.99 -6.34
CA ASP A 254 -0.21 -51.81 -6.58
C ASP A 254 -0.13 -51.28 -8.02
N LEU A 255 -1.24 -51.31 -8.76
CA LEU A 255 -1.28 -51.00 -10.20
C LEU A 255 -2.16 -49.83 -10.71
N PRO A 256 -3.18 -49.28 -10.02
CA PRO A 256 -3.96 -48.19 -10.60
C PRO A 256 -3.19 -46.85 -10.69
N ALA A 257 -2.29 -46.58 -9.74
CA ALA A 257 -1.56 -45.30 -9.67
C ALA A 257 -0.40 -45.19 -10.68
N GLN A 258 0.34 -46.28 -10.91
CA GLN A 258 1.55 -46.26 -11.75
C GLN A 258 1.24 -46.07 -13.24
N ALA A 259 0.13 -46.62 -13.72
CA ALA A 259 -0.30 -46.49 -15.12
C ALA A 259 -0.60 -45.03 -15.51
N GLY A 260 -1.24 -44.26 -14.61
CA GLY A 260 -1.53 -42.84 -14.84
C GLY A 260 -0.27 -41.97 -14.96
N ALA A 261 0.72 -42.20 -14.08
CA ALA A 261 2.00 -41.49 -14.13
C ALA A 261 2.79 -41.80 -15.41
N GLN A 262 2.80 -43.06 -15.86
CA GLN A 262 3.45 -43.47 -17.10
C GLN A 262 2.79 -42.86 -18.34
N ALA A 263 1.45 -42.78 -18.36
CA ALA A 263 0.70 -42.13 -19.45
C ALA A 263 0.97 -40.62 -19.51
N ALA A 264 1.02 -39.94 -18.36
CA ALA A 264 1.33 -38.52 -18.27
C ALA A 264 2.77 -38.19 -18.75
N GLU A 265 3.76 -38.98 -18.36
CA GLU A 265 5.15 -38.80 -18.81
C GLU A 265 5.30 -39.11 -20.32
N ALA A 266 4.62 -40.13 -20.84
CA ALA A 266 4.59 -40.41 -22.27
C ALA A 266 3.99 -39.23 -23.06
N ALA A 267 2.91 -38.60 -22.56
CA ALA A 267 2.33 -37.40 -23.16
C ALA A 267 3.30 -36.20 -23.11
N ARG A 268 4.02 -35.99 -22.00
CA ARG A 268 5.06 -34.94 -21.88
C ARG A 268 6.18 -35.14 -22.91
N VAL A 269 6.71 -36.36 -23.05
CA VAL A 269 7.79 -36.67 -24.00
C VAL A 269 7.33 -36.50 -25.45
N LEU A 270 6.07 -36.83 -25.77
CA LEU A 270 5.48 -36.54 -27.10
C LEU A 270 5.35 -35.04 -27.36
N ALA A 271 4.92 -34.24 -26.38
CA ALA A 271 4.83 -32.78 -26.52
C ALA A 271 6.23 -32.13 -26.70
N VAL A 272 7.23 -32.56 -25.94
CA VAL A 272 8.64 -32.13 -26.09
C VAL A 272 9.16 -32.44 -27.49
N ARG A 273 8.89 -33.64 -28.02
CA ARG A 273 9.24 -34.03 -29.39
C ARG A 273 8.58 -33.18 -30.47
N MET A 274 7.29 -32.89 -30.34
CA MET A 274 6.59 -32.01 -31.29
C MET A 274 7.14 -30.58 -31.29
N ILE A 275 7.58 -30.07 -30.13
CA ILE A 275 8.21 -28.74 -30.02
C ILE A 275 9.61 -28.71 -30.62
N CYS A 276 10.45 -29.72 -30.35
CA CYS A 276 11.81 -29.77 -30.92
C CYS A 276 11.82 -30.10 -32.42
N GLY A 277 10.75 -30.74 -32.94
CA GLY A 277 10.45 -30.86 -34.37
C GLY A 277 11.55 -31.53 -35.21
N GLY A 278 12.39 -32.36 -34.59
CA GLY A 278 13.59 -32.95 -35.21
C GLY A 278 14.73 -31.96 -35.50
N LYS A 279 14.55 -30.66 -35.24
CA LYS A 279 15.53 -29.60 -35.52
C LYS A 279 16.49 -29.35 -34.35
N HIS A 280 16.04 -29.59 -33.12
CA HIS A 280 16.77 -29.24 -31.89
C HIS A 280 17.06 -30.47 -31.00
N PRO A 281 17.77 -31.52 -31.51
CA PRO A 281 17.93 -32.79 -30.80
C PRO A 281 18.67 -32.67 -29.46
N GLN A 282 19.55 -31.67 -29.31
CA GLN A 282 20.24 -31.38 -28.04
C GLN A 282 19.27 -30.85 -26.98
N ILE A 283 18.33 -29.98 -27.37
CA ILE A 283 17.28 -29.45 -26.49
C ILE A 283 16.25 -30.53 -26.18
N GLU A 284 15.90 -31.39 -27.15
CA GLU A 284 15.03 -32.55 -26.91
C GLU A 284 15.62 -33.50 -25.86
N ALA A 285 16.89 -33.90 -26.02
CA ALA A 285 17.56 -34.79 -25.08
C ALA A 285 17.63 -34.18 -23.66
N GLN A 286 17.98 -32.90 -23.55
CA GLN A 286 18.02 -32.19 -22.26
C GLN A 286 16.63 -32.06 -21.63
N ALA A 287 15.60 -31.69 -22.41
CA ALA A 287 14.23 -31.54 -21.92
C ALA A 287 13.60 -32.87 -21.49
N ILE A 288 13.97 -33.99 -22.12
CA ILE A 288 13.58 -35.33 -21.66
C ILE A 288 14.32 -35.66 -20.35
N GLN A 289 15.65 -35.54 -20.32
CA GLN A 289 16.51 -35.95 -19.19
C GLN A 289 16.30 -35.12 -17.90
N GLU A 290 16.12 -33.81 -18.01
CA GLU A 290 15.89 -32.90 -16.87
C GLU A 290 14.38 -32.74 -16.55
N HIS A 291 13.50 -33.56 -17.13
CA HIS A 291 12.04 -33.49 -16.97
C HIS A 291 11.44 -32.08 -17.16
N TRP A 292 11.86 -31.35 -18.20
CA TRP A 292 11.34 -30.01 -18.48
C TRP A 292 9.85 -30.03 -18.83
N ASP A 293 9.14 -28.97 -18.43
CA ASP A 293 7.81 -28.70 -18.92
C ASP A 293 7.81 -28.22 -20.40
N VAL A 294 6.60 -28.20 -20.96
CA VAL A 294 6.32 -27.85 -22.35
C VAL A 294 6.74 -26.40 -22.66
N ASN A 295 6.56 -25.47 -21.73
CA ASN A 295 6.84 -24.04 -21.91
C ASN A 295 8.35 -23.75 -21.84
N ARG A 296 9.07 -24.36 -20.88
CA ARG A 296 10.55 -24.28 -20.78
C ARG A 296 11.21 -24.82 -22.04
N THR A 297 10.68 -25.91 -22.59
CA THR A 297 11.15 -26.51 -23.86
C THR A 297 10.91 -25.58 -25.04
N ALA A 298 9.70 -25.03 -25.20
CA ALA A 298 9.39 -24.06 -26.26
C ALA A 298 10.25 -22.80 -26.17
N LEU A 299 10.48 -22.27 -24.97
CA LEU A 299 11.32 -21.10 -24.74
C LEU A 299 12.80 -21.35 -25.08
N ALA A 300 13.29 -22.57 -24.88
CA ALA A 300 14.66 -22.94 -25.28
C ALA A 300 14.81 -23.02 -26.81
N VAL A 301 13.85 -23.65 -27.51
CA VAL A 301 13.80 -23.66 -28.99
C VAL A 301 13.73 -22.24 -29.54
N LEU A 302 12.82 -21.39 -29.02
CA LEU A 302 12.68 -19.98 -29.39
C LEU A 302 13.90 -19.10 -29.02
N ARG A 303 14.84 -19.59 -28.22
CA ARG A 303 16.15 -18.94 -27.97
C ARG A 303 17.22 -19.43 -28.95
N ALA A 304 17.18 -20.70 -29.34
CA ALA A 304 18.09 -21.28 -30.33
C ALA A 304 17.80 -20.80 -31.77
N GLU A 305 16.53 -20.60 -32.13
CA GLU A 305 16.12 -20.15 -33.47
C GLU A 305 16.26 -18.62 -33.68
N ARG A 306 16.71 -17.86 -32.67
CA ARG A 306 16.96 -16.42 -32.84
C ARG A 306 18.16 -16.19 -33.77
N PRO A 307 18.01 -15.37 -34.83
CA PRO A 307 19.13 -15.05 -35.71
C PRO A 307 20.20 -14.28 -34.92
N LYS A 308 21.36 -14.90 -34.72
CA LYS A 308 22.54 -14.22 -34.18
C LYS A 308 23.06 -13.23 -35.22
N ALA A 309 22.66 -11.97 -35.09
CA ALA A 309 23.25 -10.88 -35.86
C ALA A 309 24.79 -10.88 -35.67
N PRO A 310 25.58 -10.58 -36.71
CA PRO A 310 27.04 -10.55 -36.60
C PRO A 310 27.47 -9.50 -35.57
N ALA A 311 28.46 -9.85 -34.74
CA ALA A 311 29.03 -8.94 -33.74
C ALA A 311 29.89 -7.86 -34.39
N VAL A 312 29.25 -6.89 -35.05
CA VAL A 312 29.93 -5.73 -35.62
C VAL A 312 30.48 -4.88 -34.48
N GLN A 313 31.79 -4.94 -34.26
CA GLN A 313 32.49 -3.97 -33.40
C GLN A 313 32.54 -2.61 -34.09
N VAL A 314 31.41 -1.91 -34.10
CA VAL A 314 31.37 -0.48 -34.42
C VAL A 314 32.17 0.23 -33.34
N ARG A 315 33.28 0.87 -33.72
CA ARG A 315 33.90 1.91 -32.90
C ARG A 315 33.00 3.15 -32.96
N SER A 316 31.88 3.08 -32.25
CA SER A 316 30.88 4.13 -32.24
C SER A 316 31.48 5.44 -31.72
N PRO A 317 31.07 6.62 -32.25
CA PRO A 317 31.23 7.85 -31.48
C PRO A 317 30.50 7.65 -30.15
N GLU A 318 31.09 8.16 -29.04
CA GLU A 318 30.62 7.97 -27.65
C GLU A 318 29.09 7.82 -27.57
N LEU A 319 28.66 6.56 -27.37
CA LEU A 319 27.26 6.25 -27.22
C LEU A 319 26.76 6.92 -25.95
N VAL A 320 25.82 7.84 -26.11
CA VAL A 320 25.13 8.45 -24.97
C VAL A 320 24.36 7.33 -24.28
N THR A 321 24.69 7.09 -23.02
CA THR A 321 24.03 6.11 -22.15
C THR A 321 23.44 6.83 -20.94
N GLY A 322 22.43 6.25 -20.31
CA GLY A 322 21.88 6.81 -19.08
C GLY A 322 22.92 7.02 -17.98
N ARG A 323 23.92 6.12 -17.86
CA ARG A 323 25.03 6.23 -16.90
C ARG A 323 25.95 7.42 -17.20
N LEU A 324 26.23 7.70 -18.48
CA LEU A 324 27.01 8.88 -18.90
C LEU A 324 26.24 10.19 -18.65
N LEU A 325 24.92 10.18 -18.84
CA LEU A 325 24.07 11.33 -18.52
C LEU A 325 23.95 11.55 -16.99
N GLU A 326 23.81 10.50 -16.19
CA GLU A 326 23.88 10.59 -14.72
C GLU A 326 25.22 11.20 -14.26
N ALA A 327 26.34 10.72 -14.79
CA ALA A 327 27.67 11.24 -14.47
C ALA A 327 27.79 12.72 -14.83
N ALA A 328 27.33 13.11 -16.02
CA ALA A 328 27.31 14.52 -16.45
C ALA A 328 26.45 15.39 -15.50
N CYS A 329 25.29 14.91 -15.06
CA CYS A 329 24.46 15.63 -14.08
C CYS A 329 25.14 15.80 -12.72
N MET A 330 25.77 14.73 -12.20
CA MET A 330 26.47 14.76 -10.90
C MET A 330 27.68 15.71 -10.92
N LEU A 331 28.46 15.70 -12.01
CA LEU A 331 29.55 16.65 -12.24
C LEU A 331 29.04 18.10 -12.34
N THR A 332 27.94 18.32 -13.07
CA THR A 332 27.34 19.67 -13.24
C THR A 332 26.87 20.26 -11.92
N ALA A 333 26.23 19.45 -11.09
CA ALA A 333 25.71 19.85 -9.79
C ALA A 333 26.78 19.82 -8.67
N LYS A 334 28.04 19.47 -8.99
CA LYS A 334 29.20 19.51 -8.08
C LYS A 334 29.01 18.69 -6.80
N ALA A 335 28.46 17.50 -6.92
CA ALA A 335 28.45 16.52 -5.82
C ALA A 335 29.89 16.18 -5.38
N GLN A 336 30.07 15.69 -4.16
CA GLN A 336 31.35 15.16 -3.68
C GLN A 336 31.43 13.64 -3.91
N GLY A 337 32.65 13.10 -4.04
CA GLY A 337 32.88 11.66 -4.22
C GLY A 337 32.29 11.09 -5.51
N VAL A 338 32.29 11.85 -6.61
CA VAL A 338 31.74 11.41 -7.90
C VAL A 338 32.59 10.28 -8.49
N GLU A 339 33.88 10.31 -8.18
CA GLU A 339 34.91 9.32 -8.47
C GLU A 339 34.63 7.95 -7.83
N ASP A 340 33.94 7.90 -6.68
CA ASP A 340 33.51 6.65 -6.02
C ASP A 340 32.21 6.09 -6.61
N LEU A 341 31.44 6.92 -7.35
CA LEU A 341 30.11 6.59 -7.86
C LEU A 341 30.11 6.15 -9.34
N PHE A 342 31.12 6.55 -10.11
CA PHE A 342 31.24 6.26 -11.54
C PHE A 342 32.67 5.87 -11.91
N ASP A 343 32.78 5.04 -12.93
CA ASP A 343 34.05 4.60 -13.51
C ASP A 343 34.74 5.73 -14.29
N GLU A 344 36.07 5.81 -14.16
CA GLU A 344 36.95 6.83 -14.76
C GLU A 344 36.66 7.07 -16.27
N PRO A 345 36.48 6.05 -17.14
CA PRO A 345 36.15 6.28 -18.55
C PRO A 345 34.79 6.95 -18.78
N THR A 346 33.80 6.71 -17.90
CA THR A 346 32.50 7.40 -17.97
C THR A 346 32.62 8.86 -17.54
N LEU A 347 33.45 9.15 -16.53
CA LEU A 347 33.70 10.52 -16.06
C LEU A 347 34.49 11.34 -17.09
N ASP A 348 35.50 10.74 -17.72
CA ASP A 348 36.23 11.35 -18.84
C ASP A 348 35.30 11.64 -20.03
N ALA A 349 34.48 10.66 -20.44
CA ALA A 349 33.54 10.85 -21.55
C ALA A 349 32.50 11.95 -21.25
N ALA A 350 31.93 11.97 -20.04
CA ALA A 350 31.01 13.01 -19.60
C ALA A 350 31.66 14.41 -19.61
N THR A 351 32.86 14.54 -19.03
CA THR A 351 33.62 15.80 -18.96
C THR A 351 34.07 16.29 -20.34
N ARG A 352 34.49 15.37 -21.21
CA ARG A 352 34.96 15.66 -22.57
C ARG A 352 33.83 16.17 -23.47
N ARG A 353 32.62 15.63 -23.28
CA ARG A 353 31.39 15.99 -24.02
C ARG A 353 30.74 17.27 -23.47
N PHE A 354 30.42 17.32 -22.18
CA PHE A 354 29.67 18.40 -21.54
C PHE A 354 30.61 19.40 -20.85
N ARG A 355 31.39 20.12 -21.66
CA ARG A 355 32.41 21.08 -21.20
C ARG A 355 31.78 22.31 -20.55
N GLY A 356 31.65 22.26 -19.22
CA GLY A 356 30.95 23.26 -18.40
C GLY A 356 29.71 22.73 -17.68
N GLY A 357 29.40 21.44 -17.84
CA GLY A 357 28.19 20.80 -17.34
C GLY A 357 27.12 20.63 -18.42
N ILE A 358 26.07 19.88 -18.09
CA ILE A 358 24.91 19.60 -18.95
C ILE A 358 23.69 20.37 -18.44
N GLY A 359 23.10 21.22 -19.29
CA GLY A 359 21.85 21.91 -18.98
C GLY A 359 20.64 20.96 -19.05
N LEU A 360 19.59 21.23 -18.26
CA LEU A 360 18.34 20.43 -18.31
C LEU A 360 17.76 20.37 -19.74
N GLN A 361 17.86 21.44 -20.52
CA GLN A 361 17.42 21.47 -21.92
C GLN A 361 18.25 20.54 -22.83
N GLU A 362 19.54 20.38 -22.54
CA GLU A 362 20.47 19.53 -23.30
C GLU A 362 20.29 18.07 -22.92
N LEU A 363 20.16 17.78 -21.61
CA LEU A 363 19.79 16.47 -21.08
C LEU A 363 18.49 15.94 -21.70
N LEU A 364 17.48 16.80 -21.82
CA LEU A 364 16.20 16.46 -22.48
C LEU A 364 16.34 16.24 -23.99
N LEU A 365 17.23 16.96 -24.67
CA LEU A 365 17.51 16.74 -26.10
C LEU A 365 18.29 15.44 -26.34
N GLU A 366 19.32 15.14 -25.54
CA GLU A 366 20.10 13.91 -25.62
C GLU A 366 19.23 12.67 -25.34
N ALA A 367 18.36 12.72 -24.32
CA ALA A 367 17.38 11.66 -24.04
C ALA A 367 16.35 11.53 -25.18
N ALA A 368 15.83 12.63 -25.72
CA ALA A 368 14.89 12.60 -26.84
C ALA A 368 15.54 12.03 -28.12
N TRP A 369 16.78 12.39 -28.43
CA TRP A 369 17.53 11.87 -29.57
C TRP A 369 17.81 10.37 -29.44
N ALA A 370 18.18 9.90 -28.24
CA ALA A 370 18.34 8.47 -27.96
C ALA A 370 17.02 7.67 -28.14
N ASN A 371 15.88 8.30 -27.87
CA ASN A 371 14.55 7.73 -28.08
C ASN A 371 13.95 8.05 -29.47
N GLY A 372 14.75 8.53 -30.43
CA GLY A 372 14.37 8.65 -31.84
C GLY A 372 13.86 10.02 -32.32
N TYR A 373 13.97 11.07 -31.52
CA TYR A 373 13.63 12.43 -31.94
C TYR A 373 14.60 12.93 -33.03
N THR A 374 14.08 13.61 -34.05
CA THR A 374 14.90 14.09 -35.19
C THR A 374 15.15 15.61 -35.19
N GLY A 375 14.47 16.36 -34.31
CA GLY A 375 14.62 17.82 -34.24
C GLY A 375 15.94 18.24 -33.58
N ARG A 376 16.67 19.17 -34.21
CA ARG A 376 18.01 19.61 -33.74
C ARG A 376 18.00 20.68 -32.64
N ASN A 377 16.84 21.04 -32.09
CA ASN A 377 16.70 22.11 -31.10
C ASN A 377 15.40 21.98 -30.28
N PHE A 378 15.29 22.79 -29.23
CA PHE A 378 14.19 22.75 -28.25
C PHE A 378 12.97 23.62 -28.61
N ARG A 379 12.87 24.15 -29.85
CA ARG A 379 11.70 24.98 -30.26
C ARG A 379 10.39 24.20 -30.16
N GLU A 380 10.41 22.92 -30.55
CA GLU A 380 9.29 22.00 -30.38
C GLU A 380 9.37 21.30 -29.01
N SER A 381 9.40 22.08 -27.93
CA SER A 381 9.53 21.56 -26.55
C SER A 381 8.51 20.47 -26.21
N ARG A 382 7.28 20.56 -26.73
CA ARG A 382 6.23 19.53 -26.59
C ARG A 382 6.57 18.20 -27.28
N ALA A 383 7.35 18.23 -28.36
CA ALA A 383 7.87 17.03 -29.01
C ALA A 383 9.05 16.47 -28.21
N VAL A 384 10.05 17.31 -27.86
CA VAL A 384 11.22 16.89 -27.04
C VAL A 384 10.75 16.20 -25.76
N LEU A 385 9.83 16.82 -25.01
CA LEU A 385 9.29 16.26 -23.77
C LEU A 385 8.53 14.94 -23.99
N ARG A 386 7.88 14.74 -25.13
CA ARG A 386 7.25 13.45 -25.46
C ARG A 386 8.31 12.37 -25.64
N PHE A 387 9.29 12.60 -26.52
CA PHE A 387 10.35 11.63 -26.78
C PHE A 387 11.24 11.36 -25.56
N ALA A 388 11.46 12.36 -24.70
CA ALA A 388 12.24 12.19 -23.46
C ALA A 388 11.48 11.38 -22.38
N PHE A 389 10.20 11.68 -22.12
CA PHE A 389 9.44 11.09 -20.99
C PHE A 389 8.44 9.98 -21.38
N ARG A 390 8.15 9.77 -22.67
CA ARG A 390 7.18 8.77 -23.16
C ARG A 390 7.66 8.12 -24.46
N PRO A 391 8.35 6.98 -24.38
CA PRO A 391 8.62 6.14 -25.55
C PRO A 391 7.37 5.35 -25.98
N GLU A 392 6.27 6.06 -26.25
CA GLU A 392 5.09 5.56 -26.95
C GLU A 392 5.37 5.54 -28.47
N LEU A 393 6.40 4.78 -28.87
CA LEU A 393 6.83 4.61 -30.25
C LEU A 393 7.14 3.14 -30.55
N GLU A 394 6.66 2.67 -31.70
CA GLU A 394 6.62 1.26 -32.06
C GLU A 394 8.02 0.68 -32.33
N ALA A 395 8.24 -0.56 -31.89
CA ALA A 395 9.38 -1.42 -32.25
C ALA A 395 10.81 -0.90 -31.94
N GLY A 396 10.98 0.13 -31.10
CA GLY A 396 12.30 0.59 -30.62
C GLY A 396 12.57 0.25 -29.16
N PHE A 397 13.70 -0.41 -28.86
CA PHE A 397 14.22 -0.47 -27.48
C PHE A 397 14.74 0.92 -27.08
N SER A 398 13.94 1.70 -26.35
CA SER A 398 14.41 2.98 -25.80
C SER A 398 15.53 2.76 -24.79
N THR A 399 16.66 3.43 -24.99
CA THR A 399 17.92 3.18 -24.28
C THR A 399 18.16 4.12 -23.11
N ILE A 400 17.37 5.19 -22.99
CA ILE A 400 17.52 6.24 -21.98
C ILE A 400 16.15 6.61 -21.40
N ASP A 401 15.95 6.28 -20.12
CA ASP A 401 14.84 6.81 -19.31
C ASP A 401 15.31 8.02 -18.50
N ILE A 402 14.77 9.20 -18.83
CA ILE A 402 15.04 10.43 -18.09
C ILE A 402 14.47 10.43 -16.67
N GLY A 403 13.39 9.66 -16.42
CA GLY A 403 12.77 9.53 -15.10
C GLY A 403 13.74 8.88 -14.12
N GLY A 404 14.20 7.68 -14.43
CA GLY A 404 15.21 6.95 -13.66
C GLY A 404 16.50 7.73 -13.46
N ILE A 405 17.02 8.42 -14.50
CA ILE A 405 18.23 9.26 -14.39
C ILE A 405 18.04 10.38 -13.36
N LEU A 406 16.94 11.14 -13.46
CA LEU A 406 16.67 12.24 -12.53
C LEU A 406 16.37 11.73 -11.12
N SER A 407 15.70 10.58 -10.96
CA SER A 407 15.49 9.93 -9.66
C SER A 407 16.80 9.43 -9.04
N ASN A 408 17.71 8.84 -9.83
CA ASN A 408 19.02 8.36 -9.35
C ASN A 408 19.92 9.52 -8.90
N VAL A 409 19.95 10.62 -9.67
CA VAL A 409 20.65 11.86 -9.30
C VAL A 409 20.03 12.47 -8.04
N ALA A 410 18.69 12.59 -7.96
CA ALA A 410 18.00 13.13 -6.79
C ALA A 410 18.26 12.30 -5.52
N ASN A 411 18.23 10.97 -5.61
CA ASN A 411 18.53 10.09 -4.47
C ASN A 411 19.98 10.25 -3.98
N LYS A 412 20.96 10.37 -4.89
CA LYS A 412 22.36 10.65 -4.55
C LYS A 412 22.49 12.01 -3.83
N PHE A 413 21.83 13.06 -4.32
CA PHE A 413 21.84 14.39 -3.70
C PHE A 413 21.10 14.46 -2.36
N LEU A 414 19.98 13.76 -2.20
CA LEU A 414 19.26 13.69 -0.92
C LEU A 414 20.06 12.92 0.15
N LEU A 415 20.80 11.89 -0.26
CA LEU A 415 21.68 11.13 0.63
C LEU A 415 22.89 11.97 1.09
N ASP A 416 23.55 12.67 0.17
CA ASP A 416 24.62 13.61 0.49
C ASP A 416 24.11 14.74 1.40
N GLY A 417 22.97 15.35 1.08
CA GLY A 417 22.30 16.33 1.92
C GLY A 417 21.98 15.81 3.33
N PHE A 418 21.51 14.57 3.47
CA PHE A 418 21.24 13.94 4.77
C PHE A 418 22.51 13.72 5.61
N PHE A 419 23.65 13.42 4.99
CA PHE A 419 24.94 13.34 5.69
C PHE A 419 25.60 14.72 5.92
N SER A 420 25.29 15.70 5.07
CA SER A 420 25.77 17.08 5.14
C SER A 420 25.14 17.91 6.26
N VAL A 421 23.90 17.58 6.69
CA VAL A 421 23.29 18.20 7.88
C VAL A 421 24.17 17.91 9.09
N GLU A 422 24.83 18.96 9.59
CA GLU A 422 25.76 18.84 10.71
C GLU A 422 25.13 18.14 11.90
N ARG A 423 25.88 17.22 12.47
CA ARG A 423 25.54 16.55 13.73
C ARG A 423 25.86 17.45 14.93
N THR A 424 25.60 18.76 14.84
CA THR A 424 26.06 19.82 15.77
C THR A 424 25.66 19.53 17.22
N TRP A 425 24.56 18.81 17.45
CA TRP A 425 24.16 18.31 18.77
C TRP A 425 25.23 17.47 19.47
N ARG A 426 26.08 16.73 18.73
CA ARG A 426 27.22 15.97 19.30
C ARG A 426 28.32 16.88 19.87
N ASN A 427 28.39 18.13 19.43
CA ASN A 427 29.37 19.10 19.92
C ASN A 427 28.93 19.76 21.24
N ILE A 428 27.63 19.69 21.57
CA ILE A 428 27.02 20.34 22.74
C ILE A 428 26.31 19.38 23.71
N CYS A 429 26.28 18.07 23.41
CA CYS A 429 25.64 17.05 24.25
C CYS A 429 26.51 15.79 24.33
N ALA A 430 26.81 15.33 25.56
CA ALA A 430 27.54 14.09 25.77
C ALA A 430 26.67 12.87 25.43
N VAL A 431 27.16 12.00 24.54
CA VAL A 431 26.51 10.72 24.24
C VAL A 431 26.70 9.76 25.41
N ARG A 432 25.60 9.27 26.00
CA ARG A 432 25.62 8.32 27.11
C ARG A 432 25.06 6.97 26.66
N ASN A 433 25.85 5.91 26.84
CA ASN A 433 25.39 4.55 26.61
C ASN A 433 24.31 4.17 27.63
N VAL A 434 23.25 3.53 27.15
CA VAL A 434 22.16 2.96 27.96
C VAL A 434 22.33 1.44 27.91
N SER A 435 22.75 0.84 29.01
CA SER A 435 23.16 -0.58 29.07
C SER A 435 22.00 -1.56 29.23
N ASP A 436 20.82 -1.09 29.64
CA ASP A 436 19.58 -1.85 29.73
C ASP A 436 18.36 -0.98 29.40
N PHE A 437 17.25 -1.58 28.99
CA PHE A 437 16.02 -0.88 28.56
C PHE A 437 15.21 -0.27 29.73
N LYS A 438 15.88 0.11 30.83
CA LYS A 438 15.27 0.74 32.01
C LYS A 438 15.27 2.26 31.88
N THR A 439 14.41 2.91 32.63
CA THR A 439 14.36 4.38 32.70
C THR A 439 15.60 4.91 33.41
N VAL A 440 16.44 5.65 32.68
CA VAL A 440 17.59 6.38 33.21
C VAL A 440 17.13 7.75 33.68
N THR A 441 17.08 7.94 34.99
CA THR A 441 16.82 9.24 35.62
C THR A 441 18.09 10.06 35.73
N SER A 442 18.05 11.32 35.30
CA SER A 442 19.13 12.30 35.45
C SER A 442 18.60 13.55 36.14
N TYR A 443 19.38 14.07 37.09
CA TYR A 443 19.01 15.24 37.89
C TYR A 443 19.81 16.46 37.47
N ARG A 444 19.14 17.60 37.34
CA ARG A 444 19.76 18.91 37.16
C ARG A 444 19.53 19.71 38.43
N LEU A 445 20.61 20.08 39.11
CA LEU A 445 20.53 21.04 40.22
C LEU A 445 20.16 22.42 39.65
N ILE A 446 19.19 23.06 40.27
CA ILE A 446 18.77 24.43 39.99
C ILE A 446 18.85 25.25 41.29
N GLY A 447 19.95 25.98 41.44
CA GLY A 447 20.10 27.00 42.49
C GLY A 447 19.62 28.35 41.98
N THR A 448 18.91 29.09 42.82
CA THR A 448 18.72 30.54 42.61
C THR A 448 19.97 31.26 43.10
N ASP A 449 21.05 31.16 42.32
CA ASP A 449 22.38 31.65 42.67
C ASP A 449 22.49 33.18 42.49
N GLN A 450 21.70 33.94 43.25
CA GLN A 450 21.85 35.39 43.41
C GLN A 450 22.61 35.71 44.69
N TYR A 451 23.69 36.49 44.55
CA TYR A 451 24.42 37.03 45.70
C TYR A 451 23.61 38.13 46.37
N GLU A 452 23.08 37.85 47.56
CA GLU A 452 22.46 38.86 48.41
C GLU A 452 23.52 39.75 49.11
N GLN A 453 23.17 41.01 49.38
CA GLN A 453 24.05 41.94 50.08
C GLN A 453 24.25 41.51 51.54
N VAL A 454 25.50 41.25 51.91
CA VAL A 454 25.88 40.87 53.28
C VAL A 454 25.59 42.02 54.25
N ALA A 455 24.88 41.73 55.34
CA ALA A 455 24.58 42.73 56.37
C ALA A 455 25.86 43.12 57.16
N PRO A 456 25.92 44.31 57.81
CA PRO A 456 27.11 44.76 58.54
C PRO A 456 27.61 43.86 59.69
N GLY A 457 26.86 42.83 60.08
CA GLY A 457 27.28 41.79 61.03
C GLY A 457 28.05 40.62 60.41
N GLY A 458 28.17 40.54 59.07
CA GLY A 458 28.95 39.51 58.37
C GLY A 458 28.26 38.16 58.13
N GLU A 459 27.03 37.96 58.62
CA GLU A 459 26.27 36.72 58.39
C GLU A 459 25.83 36.56 56.93
N LEU A 460 26.11 35.39 56.36
CA LEU A 460 25.67 34.99 55.02
C LEU A 460 24.35 34.23 55.11
N LYS A 461 23.40 34.54 54.21
CA LYS A 461 22.14 33.80 54.09
C LYS A 461 22.37 32.44 53.41
N HIS A 462 21.73 31.40 53.92
CA HIS A 462 21.72 30.08 53.29
C HIS A 462 20.76 30.04 52.10
N GLY A 463 21.29 29.87 50.89
CA GLY A 463 20.49 29.58 49.69
C GLY A 463 19.88 28.18 49.74
N THR A 464 18.75 28.00 49.05
CA THR A 464 18.08 26.70 48.89
C THR A 464 18.30 26.16 47.48
N LEU A 465 18.70 24.89 47.33
CA LEU A 465 18.83 24.23 46.03
C LEU A 465 17.58 23.42 45.69
N GLY A 466 17.07 23.59 44.47
CA GLY A 466 16.10 22.69 43.86
C GLY A 466 16.76 21.68 42.92
N ASN A 467 15.98 20.70 42.46
CA ASN A 467 16.41 19.68 41.50
C ASN A 467 15.32 19.36 40.47
N GLU A 468 15.59 19.67 39.19
CA GLU A 468 14.79 19.19 38.06
C GLU A 468 15.14 17.72 37.77
N THR A 469 14.14 16.90 37.47
CA THR A 469 14.30 15.46 37.20
C THR A 469 13.90 15.17 35.77
N TYR A 470 14.82 14.60 34.99
CA TYR A 470 14.61 14.18 33.60
C TYR A 470 14.71 12.66 33.50
N THR A 471 13.76 12.03 32.82
CA THR A 471 13.69 10.57 32.65
C THR A 471 13.77 10.18 31.18
N ASN A 472 14.81 9.45 30.80
CA ASN A 472 14.99 8.91 29.45
C ASN A 472 14.85 7.39 29.48
N LYS A 473 14.13 6.81 28.52
CA LYS A 473 14.03 5.36 28.31
C LYS A 473 14.23 5.07 26.83
N ALA A 474 14.99 4.01 26.54
CA ALA A 474 15.07 3.46 25.19
C ALA A 474 13.97 2.41 25.00
N ASP A 475 13.25 2.50 23.89
CA ASP A 475 12.22 1.53 23.50
C ASP A 475 12.62 0.82 22.21
N THR A 476 12.35 -0.48 22.14
CA THR A 476 12.75 -1.34 21.03
C THR A 476 11.64 -1.42 20.00
N TYR A 477 11.94 -1.00 18.77
CA TYR A 477 11.07 -1.14 17.62
C TYR A 477 11.68 -2.17 16.67
N GLY A 478 10.85 -3.07 16.13
CA GLY A 478 11.30 -4.12 15.22
C GLY A 478 10.19 -4.55 14.28
N MET A 479 10.56 -4.84 13.03
CA MET A 479 9.66 -5.28 11.97
C MET A 479 10.34 -6.41 11.21
N VAL A 480 9.65 -7.54 11.09
CA VAL A 480 10.11 -8.67 10.27
C VAL A 480 9.58 -8.48 8.86
N LEU A 481 10.47 -8.47 7.87
CA LEU A 481 10.12 -8.43 6.45
C LEU A 481 10.49 -9.77 5.81
N SER A 482 9.49 -10.57 5.46
CA SER A 482 9.63 -11.75 4.62
C SER A 482 9.57 -11.35 3.15
N ILE A 483 10.59 -11.74 2.38
CA ILE A 483 10.61 -11.59 0.91
C ILE A 483 10.68 -13.00 0.33
N ASP A 484 9.52 -13.50 -0.09
CA ASP A 484 9.42 -14.73 -0.88
C ASP A 484 9.81 -14.46 -2.35
N ARG A 485 10.10 -15.53 -3.10
CA ARG A 485 10.72 -15.48 -4.45
C ARG A 485 9.73 -15.56 -5.60
#